data_AF-A0A344W3J8-F1
#
_entry.id   AF-A0A344W3J8-F1
#
_cell.length_a   1.000
_cell.length_b   1.000
_cell.length_c   1.000
_cell.angle_alpha   90.00
_cell.angle_beta   90.00
_cell.angle_gamma   90.00
#
_symmetry.space_group_name_H-M   'P 1'
#
loop_
_entity.id
_entity.type
_entity.pdbx_description
1 polymer ?
#
loop_
_entity_poly.entity_id
_entity_poly.type
_entity_poly.pdbx_seq_one_letter_code
_entity_poly.pdbx_strand_id
1 'polypeptide(L)'
;MRWARTWGKYTALTATLVVVHRLLLGKGSTAVTLFHADEQGLPENGHKPHKTQAQRRRTLGVTFLVGSLVLAVGLAAVPSAYVIEQPGPWFDTLGAVSIPDPDNEDKKIKIPLITIDGAETYPTPGELDLLTVSVLGNPEQTPSWIEVAAAWFDPAKAVVPLDAIFPKQETKEEREASNTAQMVNSQQDAIAAALTNLGYDVIVGVEVLGFTDQSPAKDVLSIGDVITTFNGTAVESVPQLRELLKENGTQTPGTVNFLRNGAAQEAQVTPIDVDGNTVLGIGATAQYDFPFEVKIRLDDVGGPSAGMMFALGIIDKLTPDEMTAGNHFAGTGTIDAQGNVGPIGGIRQKLYGAHKAGADYFLAPVDNCDEVVGHVPNGVSVFAVSTLNEAINVINFIEMHGDKATAMNAEMNMFPTCQN
;
A
#
# COMPACT_ATOMS: atom_id res chain seq x y z
N MET A 1 -3.88 -24.55 -31.81
CA MET A 1 -4.86 -25.31 -30.99
C MET A 1 -5.75 -24.44 -30.07
N ARG A 2 -6.05 -23.17 -30.40
CA ARG A 2 -6.80 -22.27 -29.48
C ARG A 2 -8.13 -21.70 -30.02
N TRP A 3 -8.55 -22.10 -31.23
CA TRP A 3 -9.79 -21.63 -31.84
C TRP A 3 -11.00 -22.59 -31.71
N ALA A 4 -10.80 -23.79 -31.17
CA ALA A 4 -11.84 -24.82 -31.08
C ALA A 4 -12.58 -24.87 -29.71
N ARG A 5 -12.16 -24.11 -28.69
CA ARG A 5 -12.76 -24.15 -27.34
C ARG A 5 -13.84 -23.09 -27.09
N THR A 6 -13.97 -22.08 -27.95
CA THR A 6 -14.97 -21.01 -27.82
C THR A 6 -16.36 -21.43 -28.32
N TRP A 7 -16.46 -22.33 -29.30
CA TRP A 7 -17.75 -22.80 -29.82
C TRP A 7 -18.46 -23.84 -28.92
N GLY A 8 -17.72 -24.55 -28.07
CA GLY A 8 -18.31 -25.53 -27.13
C GLY A 8 -19.09 -24.91 -25.97
N LYS A 9 -18.89 -23.62 -25.67
CA LYS A 9 -19.57 -22.92 -24.55
C LYS A 9 -20.91 -22.30 -24.97
N TYR A 10 -21.07 -21.88 -26.24
CA TYR A 10 -22.33 -21.34 -26.77
C TYR A 10 -23.38 -22.43 -27.06
N THR A 11 -22.94 -23.65 -27.41
CA THR A 11 -23.83 -24.81 -27.55
C THR A 11 -24.32 -25.35 -26.21
N ALA A 12 -23.54 -25.23 -25.14
CA ALA A 12 -23.97 -25.56 -23.78
C ALA A 12 -25.06 -24.59 -23.28
N LEU A 13 -24.90 -23.28 -23.51
CA LEU A 13 -25.87 -22.25 -23.11
C LEU A 13 -27.22 -22.36 -23.84
N THR A 14 -27.23 -22.75 -25.11
CA THR A 14 -28.48 -23.01 -25.85
C THR A 14 -29.14 -24.32 -25.43
N ALA A 15 -28.36 -25.36 -25.07
CA ALA A 15 -28.92 -26.61 -24.55
C ALA A 15 -29.56 -26.45 -23.15
N THR A 16 -28.99 -25.64 -22.26
CA THR A 16 -29.57 -25.39 -20.92
C THR A 16 -30.87 -24.57 -21.01
N LEU A 17 -30.97 -23.62 -21.95
CA LEU A 17 -32.21 -22.85 -22.16
C LEU A 17 -33.37 -23.72 -22.68
N VAL A 18 -33.08 -24.69 -23.56
CA VAL A 18 -34.09 -25.62 -24.10
C VAL A 18 -34.55 -26.63 -23.04
N VAL A 19 -33.65 -27.09 -22.15
CA VAL A 19 -34.01 -28.03 -21.07
C VAL A 19 -34.88 -27.37 -20.00
N VAL A 20 -34.63 -26.10 -19.66
CA VAL A 20 -35.48 -25.34 -18.70
C VAL A 20 -36.85 -25.03 -19.30
N HIS A 21 -36.94 -24.73 -20.61
CA HIS A 21 -38.22 -24.53 -21.28
C HIS A 21 -39.07 -25.81 -21.34
N ARG A 22 -38.42 -26.99 -21.45
CA ARG A 22 -39.10 -28.30 -21.49
C ARG A 22 -39.50 -28.83 -20.11
N LEU A 23 -38.79 -28.44 -19.05
CA LEU A 23 -39.12 -28.80 -17.66
C LEU A 23 -40.26 -27.96 -17.06
N LEU A 24 -40.48 -26.74 -17.54
CA LEU A 24 -41.58 -25.86 -17.10
C LEU A 24 -42.94 -26.21 -17.76
N LEU A 25 -42.94 -27.02 -18.82
CA LEU A 25 -44.15 -27.51 -19.49
C LEU A 25 -44.35 -29.00 -19.16
N GLY A 26 -44.78 -29.26 -17.92
CA GLY A 26 -45.02 -30.60 -17.41
C GLY A 26 -46.06 -31.41 -18.21
N LYS A 27 -45.62 -32.60 -18.62
CA LYS A 27 -46.34 -33.88 -18.81
C LYS A 27 -47.82 -33.81 -19.22
N GLY A 28 -48.08 -34.04 -20.51
CA GLY A 28 -49.36 -34.61 -20.95
C GLY A 28 -49.44 -36.08 -20.51
N SER A 29 -50.49 -36.41 -19.76
CA SER A 29 -50.81 -37.76 -19.30
C SER A 29 -50.95 -38.75 -20.45
N THR A 30 -50.24 -39.88 -20.37
CA THR A 30 -50.56 -41.09 -21.11
C THR A 30 -51.84 -41.68 -20.50
N ALA A 31 -53.00 -41.38 -21.09
CA ALA A 31 -54.23 -42.09 -20.80
C ALA A 31 -54.22 -43.41 -21.58
N VAL A 32 -54.16 -44.52 -20.86
CA VAL A 32 -54.42 -45.87 -21.40
C VAL A 32 -55.94 -45.98 -21.56
N THR A 33 -56.43 -45.93 -22.79
CA THR A 33 -57.83 -46.17 -23.14
C THR A 33 -58.11 -47.67 -23.12
N LEU A 34 -58.71 -48.15 -22.02
CA LEU A 34 -59.43 -49.42 -22.00
C LEU A 34 -60.85 -49.16 -22.54
N PHE A 35 -61.14 -49.70 -23.73
CA PHE A 35 -62.47 -49.70 -24.31
C PHE A 35 -63.40 -50.62 -23.49
N HIS A 36 -64.52 -50.08 -23.01
CA HIS A 36 -65.80 -50.78 -22.90
C HIS A 36 -66.91 -49.76 -23.23
N ALA A 37 -67.83 -50.18 -24.10
CA ALA A 37 -68.94 -49.40 -24.63
C ALA A 37 -70.07 -49.29 -23.60
N ASP A 38 -70.69 -48.11 -23.45
CA ASP A 38 -72.02 -47.86 -24.02
C ASP A 38 -72.45 -46.38 -23.86
N GLU A 39 -73.29 -45.97 -24.82
CA GLU A 39 -74.31 -44.91 -24.80
C GLU A 39 -74.03 -43.49 -24.25
N GLN A 40 -74.14 -42.54 -25.20
CA GLN A 40 -74.73 -41.20 -25.09
C GLN A 40 -74.04 -40.13 -24.21
N GLY A 41 -73.53 -39.07 -24.86
CA GLY A 41 -73.59 -37.72 -24.28
C GLY A 41 -72.35 -36.82 -24.43
N LEU A 42 -72.38 -35.97 -25.46
CA LEU A 42 -71.83 -34.59 -25.55
C LEU A 42 -70.29 -34.36 -25.54
N PRO A 43 -69.77 -33.41 -26.36
CA PRO A 43 -68.36 -33.04 -26.35
C PRO A 43 -68.01 -32.24 -25.09
N GLU A 44 -67.11 -32.78 -24.26
CA GLU A 44 -66.55 -32.05 -23.11
C GLU A 44 -65.63 -30.92 -23.63
N ASN A 45 -66.14 -29.69 -23.61
CA ASN A 45 -65.34 -28.49 -23.81
C ASN A 45 -64.35 -28.34 -22.66
N GLY A 46 -63.13 -28.84 -22.84
CA GLY A 46 -62.01 -28.71 -21.90
C GLY A 46 -61.63 -27.25 -21.64
N HIS A 47 -62.34 -26.60 -20.72
CA HIS A 47 -61.96 -25.32 -20.15
C HIS A 47 -60.72 -25.53 -19.29
N LYS A 48 -59.56 -25.07 -19.77
CA LYS A 48 -58.36 -24.96 -18.93
C LYS A 48 -58.73 -24.10 -17.71
N PRO A 49 -58.52 -24.56 -16.47
CA PRO A 49 -58.91 -23.79 -15.30
C PRO A 49 -58.20 -22.43 -15.32
N HIS A 50 -58.99 -21.35 -15.26
CA HIS A 50 -58.46 -19.99 -15.18
C HIS A 50 -57.69 -19.84 -13.87
N LYS A 51 -56.34 -19.79 -13.96
CA LYS A 51 -55.48 -19.51 -12.79
C LYS A 51 -55.97 -18.25 -12.09
N THR A 52 -56.21 -18.35 -10.78
CA THR A 52 -56.66 -17.22 -9.95
C THR A 52 -55.61 -16.09 -9.95
N GLN A 53 -56.05 -14.84 -9.73
CA GLN A 53 -55.16 -13.67 -9.73
C GLN A 53 -54.00 -13.80 -8.71
N ALA A 54 -54.27 -14.45 -7.57
CA ALA A 54 -53.27 -14.78 -6.55
C ALA A 54 -52.24 -15.81 -7.04
N GLN A 55 -52.67 -16.87 -7.75
CA GLN A 55 -51.76 -17.84 -8.35
C GLN A 55 -50.89 -17.22 -9.45
N ARG A 56 -51.46 -16.33 -10.29
CA ARG A 56 -50.67 -15.60 -11.31
C ARG A 56 -49.61 -14.69 -10.67
N ARG A 57 -49.96 -13.92 -9.64
CA ARG A 57 -49.01 -13.07 -8.90
C ARG A 57 -47.90 -13.89 -8.23
N ARG A 58 -48.23 -15.03 -7.62
CA ARG A 58 -47.24 -15.93 -7.02
C ARG A 58 -46.32 -16.55 -8.07
N THR A 59 -46.85 -16.99 -9.21
CA THR A 59 -46.03 -17.57 -10.28
C THR A 59 -45.09 -16.52 -10.88
N LEU A 60 -45.57 -15.29 -11.09
CA LEU A 60 -44.73 -14.16 -11.52
C LEU A 60 -43.63 -13.85 -10.51
N GLY A 61 -43.95 -13.80 -9.22
CA GLY A 61 -42.98 -13.55 -8.16
C GLY A 61 -41.89 -14.61 -8.11
N VAL A 62 -42.23 -15.89 -8.21
CA VAL A 62 -41.25 -16.98 -8.25
C VAL A 62 -40.40 -16.92 -9.52
N THR A 63 -40.99 -16.64 -10.69
CA THR A 63 -40.20 -16.52 -11.93
C THR A 63 -39.24 -15.33 -11.90
N PHE A 64 -39.65 -14.22 -11.28
CA PHE A 64 -38.79 -13.06 -11.11
C PHE A 64 -37.65 -13.39 -10.15
N LEU A 65 -37.94 -14.02 -9.01
CA LEU A 65 -36.94 -14.49 -8.05
C LEU A 65 -35.91 -15.44 -8.67
N VAL A 66 -36.37 -16.46 -9.39
CA VAL A 66 -35.49 -17.42 -10.06
C VAL A 66 -34.69 -16.73 -11.16
N GLY A 67 -35.31 -15.84 -11.95
CA GLY A 67 -34.63 -15.06 -12.97
C GLY A 67 -33.54 -14.15 -12.37
N SER A 68 -33.84 -13.45 -11.28
CA SER A 68 -32.87 -12.62 -10.55
C SER A 68 -31.76 -13.45 -9.90
N LEU A 69 -32.06 -14.65 -9.40
CA LEU A 69 -31.06 -15.54 -8.82
C LEU A 69 -30.10 -16.05 -9.90
N VAL A 70 -30.62 -16.45 -11.07
CA VAL A 70 -29.79 -16.87 -12.21
C VAL A 70 -28.94 -15.71 -12.73
N LEU A 71 -29.50 -14.49 -12.80
CA LEU A 71 -28.75 -13.30 -13.17
C LEU A 71 -27.65 -12.97 -12.15
N ALA A 72 -27.95 -13.06 -10.85
CA ALA A 72 -26.99 -12.85 -9.78
C ALA A 72 -25.85 -13.87 -9.81
N VAL A 73 -26.17 -15.16 -10.03
CA VAL A 73 -25.17 -16.23 -10.20
C VAL A 73 -24.34 -16.01 -11.47
N GLY A 74 -24.95 -15.55 -12.56
CA GLY A 74 -24.26 -15.21 -13.80
C GLY A 74 -23.31 -14.03 -13.64
N LEU A 75 -23.73 -12.96 -12.97
CA LEU A 75 -22.89 -11.80 -12.64
C LEU A 75 -21.75 -12.19 -11.70
N ALA A 76 -22.01 -13.06 -10.71
CA ALA A 76 -20.99 -13.56 -9.80
C ALA A 76 -19.86 -14.36 -10.49
N ALA A 77 -20.12 -14.90 -11.70
CA ALA A 77 -19.13 -15.65 -12.47
C ALA A 77 -18.22 -14.79 -13.36
N VAL A 78 -18.49 -13.48 -13.49
CA VAL A 78 -17.63 -12.54 -14.22
C VAL A 78 -16.55 -12.03 -13.25
N PRO A 79 -15.26 -11.99 -13.66
CA PRO A 79 -14.20 -11.41 -12.84
C PRO A 79 -14.60 -10.00 -12.39
N SER A 80 -14.44 -9.70 -11.10
CA SER A 80 -14.64 -8.33 -10.66
C SER A 80 -13.53 -7.44 -11.24
N ALA A 81 -13.84 -6.18 -11.52
CA ALA A 81 -12.84 -5.19 -11.94
C ALA A 81 -12.20 -4.49 -10.72
N TYR A 82 -12.21 -5.17 -9.57
CA TYR A 82 -11.86 -4.60 -8.27
C TYR A 82 -10.88 -5.51 -7.53
N VAL A 83 -10.14 -4.92 -6.61
CA VAL A 83 -9.35 -5.60 -5.58
C VAL A 83 -9.79 -5.09 -4.22
N ILE A 84 -9.41 -5.81 -3.16
CA ILE A 84 -9.77 -5.45 -1.79
C ILE A 84 -8.49 -5.19 -0.99
N GLU A 85 -8.30 -3.96 -0.53
CA GLU A 85 -7.26 -3.61 0.42
C GLU A 85 -7.73 -3.93 1.84
N GLN A 86 -6.85 -4.55 2.64
CA GLN A 86 -7.12 -4.94 4.02
C GLN A 86 -5.85 -4.84 4.88
N PRO A 87 -5.96 -4.87 6.22
CA PRO A 87 -4.79 -4.82 7.10
C PRO A 87 -3.86 -5.99 6.81
N GLY A 88 -2.59 -5.70 6.56
CA GLY A 88 -1.54 -6.70 6.38
C GLY A 88 -0.86 -7.10 7.69
N PRO A 89 0.22 -7.88 7.62
CA PRO A 89 1.08 -8.12 8.78
C PRO A 89 1.72 -6.81 9.29
N TRP A 90 2.09 -6.81 10.56
CA TRP A 90 2.90 -5.77 11.19
C TRP A 90 4.25 -6.35 11.59
N PHE A 91 5.24 -5.47 11.73
CA PHE A 91 6.59 -5.84 12.12
C PHE A 91 7.14 -4.86 13.16
N ASP A 92 7.58 -5.39 14.29
CA ASP A 92 8.24 -4.60 15.32
C ASP A 92 9.68 -4.29 14.87
N THR A 93 9.98 -3.00 14.74
CA THR A 93 11.31 -2.49 14.35
C THR A 93 12.37 -2.73 15.43
N LEU A 94 11.97 -2.89 16.69
CA LEU A 94 12.87 -3.18 17.80
C LEU A 94 13.17 -4.69 17.90
N GLY A 95 12.26 -5.52 17.41
CA GLY A 95 12.30 -6.98 17.45
C GLY A 95 13.03 -7.66 16.29
N ALA A 96 12.56 -8.88 15.98
CA ALA A 96 13.18 -9.78 15.01
C ALA A 96 12.20 -10.24 13.92
N VAL A 97 12.68 -10.30 12.69
CA VAL A 97 11.94 -10.83 11.53
C VAL A 97 12.37 -12.26 11.20
N SER A 98 11.46 -13.02 10.61
CA SER A 98 11.74 -14.39 10.16
C SER A 98 11.99 -14.41 8.66
N ILE A 99 13.25 -14.60 8.26
CA ILE A 99 13.66 -14.69 6.85
C ILE A 99 13.97 -16.15 6.48
N PRO A 100 13.87 -16.54 5.19
CA PRO A 100 14.36 -17.84 4.72
C PRO A 100 15.84 -18.06 5.07
N ASP A 101 16.18 -19.27 5.49
CA ASP A 101 17.57 -19.64 5.80
C ASP A 101 18.36 -19.77 4.49
N PRO A 102 19.47 -19.03 4.30
CA PRO A 102 20.27 -19.11 3.08
C PRO A 102 20.88 -20.49 2.82
N ASP A 103 21.04 -21.31 3.86
CA ASP A 103 21.55 -22.68 3.74
C ASP A 103 20.42 -23.73 3.60
N ASN A 104 19.16 -23.32 3.81
CA ASN A 104 18.01 -24.22 3.77
C ASN A 104 16.68 -23.49 3.51
N GLU A 105 16.21 -23.52 2.27
CA GLU A 105 14.96 -22.85 1.85
C GLU A 105 13.69 -23.29 2.63
N ASP A 106 13.70 -24.45 3.28
CA ASP A 106 12.57 -24.94 4.10
C ASP A 106 12.61 -24.43 5.55
N LYS A 107 13.67 -23.73 5.97
CA LYS A 107 13.83 -23.17 7.32
C LYS A 107 13.73 -21.66 7.30
N LYS A 108 13.24 -21.10 8.41
CA LYS A 108 13.26 -19.67 8.68
C LYS A 108 14.15 -19.39 9.87
N ILE A 109 15.02 -18.39 9.75
CA ILE A 109 15.85 -17.88 10.85
C ILE A 109 15.29 -16.55 11.35
N LYS A 110 15.37 -16.33 12.66
CA LYS A 110 15.03 -15.05 13.27
C LYS A 110 16.28 -14.17 13.32
N ILE A 111 16.20 -13.01 12.68
CA ILE A 111 17.25 -11.99 12.72
C ILE A 111 16.66 -10.67 13.21
N PRO A 112 17.42 -9.82 13.93
CA PRO A 112 16.96 -8.48 14.27
C PRO A 112 16.55 -7.71 13.02
N LEU A 113 15.42 -6.99 13.08
CA LEU A 113 14.96 -6.17 11.97
C LEU A 113 15.99 -5.05 11.69
N ILE A 114 16.42 -4.37 12.74
CA ILE A 114 17.45 -3.34 12.70
C ILE A 114 18.70 -3.84 13.43
N THR A 115 19.84 -3.84 12.74
CA THR A 115 21.16 -4.14 13.31
C THR A 115 22.07 -2.94 13.12
N ILE A 116 22.81 -2.57 14.15
CA ILE A 116 23.76 -1.45 14.12
C ILE A 116 25.14 -1.98 14.51
N ASP A 117 26.09 -1.89 13.58
CA ASP A 117 27.46 -2.36 13.74
C ASP A 117 28.40 -1.15 13.80
N GLY A 118 29.14 -0.98 14.91
CA GLY A 118 30.11 0.12 15.08
C GLY A 118 29.68 1.25 16.00
N ALA A 119 28.53 1.12 16.67
CA ALA A 119 28.08 2.01 17.74
C ALA A 119 27.57 1.20 18.94
N GLU A 120 27.56 1.82 20.13
CA GLU A 120 26.91 1.24 21.31
C GLU A 120 25.39 1.25 21.12
N THR A 121 24.73 0.14 21.47
CA THR A 121 23.27 0.01 21.39
C THR A 121 22.70 -0.34 22.75
N TYR A 122 21.44 0.06 22.96
CA TYR A 122 20.78 -0.04 24.26
C TYR A 122 19.56 -0.98 24.22
N PRO A 123 19.16 -1.55 25.38
CA PRO A 123 17.93 -2.32 25.49
C PRO A 123 16.70 -1.49 25.15
N THR A 124 15.74 -2.10 24.46
CA THR A 124 14.52 -1.46 23.96
C THR A 124 13.31 -2.29 24.39
N PRO A 125 12.69 -2.01 25.55
CA PRO A 125 11.66 -2.89 26.13
C PRO A 125 10.25 -2.70 25.58
N GLY A 126 9.98 -1.63 24.82
CA GLY A 126 8.70 -1.42 24.14
C GLY A 126 8.65 -2.01 22.73
N GLU A 127 7.59 -1.64 22.00
CA GLU A 127 7.35 -2.11 20.63
C GLU A 127 7.10 -0.91 19.70
N LEU A 128 7.73 -0.94 18.52
CA LEU A 128 7.57 0.07 17.47
C LEU A 128 7.16 -0.62 16.17
N ASP A 129 5.86 -0.79 15.98
CA ASP A 129 5.28 -1.52 14.87
C ASP A 129 5.16 -0.67 13.60
N LEU A 130 5.80 -1.13 12.53
CA LEU A 130 5.46 -0.73 11.18
C LEU A 130 4.31 -1.57 10.63
N LEU A 131 3.44 -0.95 9.85
CA LEU A 131 2.19 -1.55 9.41
C LEU A 131 2.14 -1.68 7.89
N THR A 132 1.62 -2.80 7.40
CA THR A 132 1.50 -3.05 5.96
C THR A 132 0.03 -3.14 5.52
N VAL A 133 -0.18 -2.99 4.22
CA VAL A 133 -1.48 -3.18 3.57
C VAL A 133 -1.38 -4.42 2.69
N SER A 134 -2.37 -5.30 2.80
CA SER A 134 -2.49 -6.47 1.93
C SER A 134 -3.57 -6.23 0.88
N VAL A 135 -3.27 -6.56 -0.37
CA VAL A 135 -4.22 -6.50 -1.47
C VAL A 135 -4.72 -7.90 -1.79
N LEU A 136 -6.02 -8.14 -1.63
CA LEU A 136 -6.68 -9.36 -2.06
C LEU A 136 -7.08 -9.22 -3.54
N GLY A 137 -6.44 -10.03 -4.38
CA GLY A 137 -6.65 -10.09 -5.82
C GLY A 137 -5.48 -9.55 -6.64
N ASN A 138 -5.41 -9.97 -7.90
CA ASN A 138 -4.42 -9.55 -8.88
C ASN A 138 -5.05 -9.57 -10.30
N PRO A 139 -4.35 -9.10 -11.35
CA PRO A 139 -4.89 -9.09 -12.71
C PRO A 139 -5.33 -10.47 -13.25
N GLU A 140 -4.76 -11.56 -12.74
CA GLU A 140 -5.10 -12.92 -13.15
C GLU A 140 -6.29 -13.51 -12.36
N GLN A 141 -6.46 -13.10 -11.11
CA GLN A 141 -7.41 -13.64 -10.14
C GLN A 141 -7.99 -12.50 -9.29
N THR A 142 -9.17 -12.01 -9.67
CA THR A 142 -9.87 -10.98 -8.91
C THR A 142 -10.86 -11.60 -7.90
N PRO A 143 -11.16 -10.92 -6.79
CA PRO A 143 -12.14 -11.41 -5.81
C PRO A 143 -13.52 -11.58 -6.45
N SER A 144 -14.29 -12.54 -5.96
CA SER A 144 -15.66 -12.75 -6.39
C SER A 144 -16.55 -11.57 -6.01
N TRP A 145 -17.64 -11.35 -6.74
CA TRP A 145 -18.60 -10.28 -6.42
C TRP A 145 -19.22 -10.40 -5.02
N ILE A 146 -19.25 -11.60 -4.44
CA ILE A 146 -19.71 -11.82 -3.07
C ILE A 146 -18.68 -11.28 -2.07
N GLU A 147 -17.38 -11.53 -2.29
CA GLU A 147 -16.31 -10.99 -1.45
C GLU A 147 -16.23 -9.47 -1.55
N VAL A 148 -16.36 -8.93 -2.77
CA VAL A 148 -16.41 -7.48 -3.00
C VAL A 148 -17.61 -6.88 -2.27
N ALA A 149 -18.81 -7.45 -2.42
CA ALA A 149 -20.02 -7.03 -1.69
C ALA A 149 -19.84 -7.08 -0.16
N ALA A 150 -19.22 -8.15 0.36
CA ALA A 150 -18.97 -8.31 1.78
C ALA A 150 -17.96 -7.28 2.32
N ALA A 151 -16.95 -6.91 1.53
CA ALA A 151 -15.94 -5.94 1.93
C ALA A 151 -16.51 -4.53 2.20
N TRP A 152 -17.60 -4.12 1.54
CA TRP A 152 -18.27 -2.83 1.84
C TRP A 152 -18.88 -2.74 3.24
N PHE A 153 -19.07 -3.87 3.94
CA PHE A 153 -19.59 -3.91 5.30
C PHE A 153 -18.50 -4.06 6.37
N ASP A 154 -17.24 -4.18 5.96
CA ASP A 154 -16.10 -4.29 6.87
C ASP A 154 -15.30 -2.98 6.84
N PRO A 155 -15.33 -2.17 7.92
CA PRO A 155 -14.69 -0.87 7.92
C PRO A 155 -13.15 -0.94 7.85
N ALA A 156 -12.56 -2.12 8.05
CA ALA A 156 -11.14 -2.36 7.87
C ALA A 156 -10.74 -2.63 6.41
N LYS A 157 -11.71 -2.73 5.47
CA LYS A 157 -11.46 -3.08 4.08
C LYS A 157 -11.86 -1.94 3.14
N ALA A 158 -11.15 -1.81 2.03
CA ALA A 158 -11.51 -0.91 0.94
C ALA A 158 -11.60 -1.66 -0.38
N VAL A 159 -12.66 -1.40 -1.13
CA VAL A 159 -12.83 -1.91 -2.49
C VAL A 159 -12.26 -0.88 -3.46
N VAL A 160 -11.22 -1.25 -4.20
CA VAL A 160 -10.48 -0.34 -5.07
C VAL A 160 -10.49 -0.88 -6.51
N PRO A 161 -10.62 -0.04 -7.55
CA PRO A 161 -10.51 -0.49 -8.94
C PRO A 161 -9.16 -1.19 -9.18
N LEU A 162 -9.17 -2.32 -9.91
CA LEU A 162 -7.96 -3.08 -10.22
C LEU A 162 -6.89 -2.21 -10.89
N ASP A 163 -7.30 -1.40 -11.87
CA ASP A 163 -6.41 -0.54 -12.65
C ASP A 163 -5.77 0.59 -11.80
N ALA A 164 -6.27 0.88 -10.59
CA ALA A 164 -5.68 1.87 -9.68
C ALA A 164 -4.47 1.32 -8.92
N ILE A 165 -4.43 0.00 -8.66
CA ILE A 165 -3.31 -0.70 -7.99
C ILE A 165 -2.38 -1.38 -9.02
N PHE A 166 -2.92 -1.75 -10.17
CA PHE A 166 -2.21 -2.40 -11.27
C PHE A 166 -2.44 -1.63 -12.58
N PRO A 167 -1.78 -0.48 -12.79
CA PRO A 167 -1.90 0.29 -14.02
C PRO A 167 -1.49 -0.55 -15.23
N LYS A 168 -2.25 -0.45 -16.32
CA LYS A 168 -2.02 -1.26 -17.55
C LYS A 168 -0.72 -0.94 -18.28
N GLN A 169 -0.13 0.21 -17.98
CA GLN A 169 1.08 0.72 -18.62
C GLN A 169 2.37 0.21 -17.98
N GLU A 170 2.30 -0.44 -16.82
CA GLU A 170 3.46 -0.91 -16.06
C GLU A 170 3.46 -2.44 -15.99
N THR A 171 4.61 -3.06 -16.30
CA THR A 171 4.78 -4.50 -16.13
C THR A 171 4.96 -4.87 -14.65
N LYS A 172 4.71 -6.14 -14.30
CA LYS A 172 4.90 -6.62 -12.94
C LYS A 172 6.35 -6.42 -12.48
N GLU A 173 7.29 -6.73 -13.36
CA GLU A 173 8.73 -6.63 -13.12
C GLU A 173 9.19 -5.18 -12.93
N GLU A 174 8.69 -4.23 -13.74
CA GLU A 174 8.99 -2.79 -13.57
C GLU A 174 8.50 -2.26 -12.22
N ARG A 175 7.30 -2.65 -11.81
CA ARG A 175 6.72 -2.23 -10.53
C ARG A 175 7.47 -2.80 -9.33
N GLU A 176 7.84 -4.09 -9.39
CA GLU A 176 8.64 -4.73 -8.33
C GLU A 176 10.03 -4.08 -8.22
N ALA A 177 10.67 -3.76 -9.34
CA ALA A 177 11.93 -3.03 -9.36
C ALA A 177 11.80 -1.61 -8.78
N SER A 178 10.74 -0.88 -9.15
CA SER A 178 10.43 0.46 -8.62
C SER A 178 10.18 0.43 -7.11
N ASN A 179 9.32 -0.49 -6.63
CA ASN A 179 9.01 -0.64 -5.21
C ASN A 179 10.24 -1.02 -4.38
N THR A 180 11.11 -1.89 -4.93
CA THR A 180 12.38 -2.27 -4.28
C THR A 180 13.30 -1.07 -4.17
N ALA A 181 13.46 -0.29 -5.24
CA ALA A 181 14.28 0.92 -5.22
C ALA A 181 13.76 1.96 -4.23
N GLN A 182 12.44 2.18 -4.18
CA GLN A 182 11.81 3.08 -3.21
C GLN A 182 12.01 2.61 -1.76
N MET A 183 11.91 1.31 -1.50
CA MET A 183 12.13 0.76 -0.16
C MET A 183 13.60 0.91 0.26
N VAL A 184 14.55 0.65 -0.64
CA VAL A 184 15.97 0.91 -0.37
C VAL A 184 16.21 2.38 -0.05
N ASN A 185 15.67 3.31 -0.85
CA ASN A 185 15.80 4.75 -0.57
C ASN A 185 15.20 5.11 0.79
N SER A 186 13.98 4.65 1.07
CA SER A 186 13.30 4.90 2.34
C SER A 186 14.08 4.40 3.57
N GLN A 187 14.81 3.30 3.44
CA GLN A 187 15.69 2.81 4.50
C GLN A 187 16.90 3.74 4.69
N GLN A 188 17.52 4.21 3.61
CA GLN A 188 18.64 5.15 3.69
C GLN A 188 18.21 6.51 4.25
N ASP A 189 17.07 7.04 3.80
CA ASP A 189 16.47 8.28 4.31
C ASP A 189 16.19 8.17 5.82
N ALA A 190 15.64 7.03 6.25
CA ALA A 190 15.38 6.77 7.66
C ALA A 190 16.67 6.71 8.51
N ILE A 191 17.73 6.08 8.00
CA ILE A 191 19.05 6.07 8.67
C ILE A 191 19.61 7.49 8.74
N ALA A 192 19.58 8.24 7.64
CA ALA A 192 20.07 9.60 7.59
C ALA A 192 19.30 10.53 8.55
N ALA A 193 17.97 10.45 8.55
CA ALA A 193 17.12 11.24 9.44
C ALA A 193 17.38 10.89 10.92
N ALA A 194 17.49 9.60 11.26
CA ALA A 194 17.77 9.15 12.62
C ALA A 194 19.15 9.61 13.11
N LEU A 195 20.19 9.43 12.30
CA LEU A 195 21.55 9.80 12.69
C LEU A 195 21.73 11.33 12.75
N THR A 196 21.14 12.07 11.81
CA THR A 196 21.12 13.54 11.85
C THR A 196 20.38 14.04 13.10
N ASN A 197 19.27 13.39 13.46
CA ASN A 197 18.52 13.70 14.68
C ASN A 197 19.36 13.53 15.96
N LEU A 198 20.17 12.47 16.01
CA LEU A 198 21.09 12.17 17.12
C LEU A 198 22.35 13.06 17.11
N GLY A 199 22.47 14.00 16.16
CA GLY A 199 23.57 14.95 16.07
C GLY A 199 24.81 14.43 15.35
N TYR A 200 24.70 13.34 14.57
CA TYR A 200 25.77 12.90 13.68
C TYR A 200 25.77 13.75 12.40
N ASP A 201 26.97 14.07 11.90
CA ASP A 201 27.13 14.71 10.60
C ASP A 201 26.94 13.68 9.48
N VAL A 202 25.76 13.64 8.88
CA VAL A 202 25.44 12.77 7.75
C VAL A 202 25.43 13.58 6.46
N ILE A 203 26.22 13.14 5.48
CA ILE A 203 26.18 13.70 4.13
C ILE A 203 25.20 12.90 3.29
N VAL A 204 24.20 13.60 2.74
CA VAL A 204 23.22 13.05 1.79
C VAL A 204 23.33 13.82 0.48
N GLY A 205 23.43 13.09 -0.62
CA GLY A 205 23.52 13.71 -1.93
C GLY A 205 23.56 12.74 -3.09
N VAL A 206 23.80 13.29 -4.28
CA VAL A 206 24.03 12.53 -5.51
C VAL A 206 25.47 12.72 -5.96
N GLU A 207 26.26 11.65 -5.91
CA GLU A 207 27.65 11.64 -6.36
C GLU A 207 27.73 11.60 -7.88
N VAL A 208 28.57 12.47 -8.45
CA VAL A 208 28.89 12.51 -9.87
C VAL A 208 29.94 11.45 -10.21
N LEU A 209 29.53 10.41 -10.93
CA LEU A 209 30.39 9.30 -11.36
C LEU A 209 31.05 9.53 -12.73
N GLY A 210 30.53 10.45 -13.53
CA GLY A 210 31.04 10.71 -14.87
C GLY A 210 30.18 11.67 -15.67
N PHE A 211 30.60 11.94 -16.91
CA PHE A 211 29.93 12.88 -17.81
C PHE A 211 29.75 12.26 -19.19
N THR A 212 28.59 12.51 -19.80
CA THR A 212 28.34 12.25 -21.23
C THR A 212 29.06 13.27 -22.09
N ASP A 213 29.24 12.98 -23.38
CA ASP A 213 29.96 13.86 -24.31
C ASP A 213 29.37 15.27 -24.37
N GLN A 214 28.05 15.40 -24.35
CA GLN A 214 27.30 16.65 -24.46
C GLN A 214 26.95 17.29 -23.11
N SER A 215 27.48 16.79 -21.98
CA SER A 215 27.09 17.26 -20.66
C SER A 215 27.42 18.75 -20.44
N PRO A 216 26.42 19.60 -20.10
CA PRO A 216 26.66 21.00 -19.72
C PRO A 216 27.36 21.15 -18.37
N ALA A 217 27.45 20.09 -17.57
CA ALA A 217 28.05 20.12 -16.24
C ALA A 217 29.58 19.93 -16.24
N LYS A 218 30.20 19.56 -17.38
CA LYS A 218 31.64 19.24 -17.48
C LYS A 218 32.57 20.36 -17.05
N ASP A 219 32.19 21.61 -17.30
CA ASP A 219 33.02 22.77 -17.01
C ASP A 219 32.85 23.28 -15.56
N VAL A 220 31.94 22.67 -14.81
CA VAL A 220 31.49 23.19 -13.50
C VAL A 220 31.59 22.15 -12.39
N LEU A 221 31.16 20.92 -12.66
CA LEU A 221 31.27 19.78 -11.77
C LEU A 221 32.48 18.92 -12.13
N SER A 222 32.94 18.12 -11.16
CA SER A 222 34.02 17.15 -11.26
C SER A 222 33.52 15.78 -10.80
N ILE A 223 34.19 14.70 -11.24
CA ILE A 223 33.90 13.35 -10.75
C ILE A 223 34.20 13.30 -9.24
N GLY A 224 33.29 12.72 -8.46
CA GLY A 224 33.33 12.68 -7.00
C GLY A 224 32.70 13.90 -6.30
N ASP A 225 32.20 14.89 -7.05
CA ASP A 225 31.37 15.93 -6.46
C ASP A 225 30.03 15.34 -6.00
N VAL A 226 29.54 15.77 -4.84
CA VAL A 226 28.28 15.31 -4.26
C VAL A 226 27.26 16.44 -4.34
N ILE A 227 26.29 16.34 -5.23
CA ILE A 227 25.20 17.32 -5.36
C ILE A 227 24.27 17.18 -4.16
N THR A 228 24.14 18.25 -3.37
CA THR A 228 23.33 18.25 -2.14
C THR A 228 22.01 18.99 -2.32
N THR A 229 21.97 20.03 -3.17
CA THR A 229 20.73 20.72 -3.50
C THR A 229 20.70 21.19 -4.95
N PHE A 230 19.50 21.33 -5.50
CA PHE A 230 19.24 21.93 -6.80
C PHE A 230 18.12 22.98 -6.67
N ASN A 231 18.41 24.22 -7.08
CA ASN A 231 17.53 25.39 -6.89
C ASN A 231 17.04 25.59 -5.45
N GLY A 232 17.88 25.22 -4.47
CA GLY A 232 17.56 25.31 -3.04
C GLY A 232 16.75 24.12 -2.49
N THR A 233 16.30 23.20 -3.34
CA THR A 233 15.64 21.96 -2.91
C THR A 233 16.68 20.85 -2.69
N ALA A 234 16.56 20.09 -1.60
CA ALA A 234 17.43 18.96 -1.29
C ALA A 234 17.44 17.91 -2.42
N VAL A 235 18.61 17.33 -2.67
CA VAL A 235 18.83 16.27 -3.65
C VAL A 235 19.35 15.04 -2.90
N GLU A 236 18.50 14.06 -2.70
CA GLU A 236 18.77 12.86 -1.90
C GLU A 236 18.84 11.59 -2.77
N SER A 237 18.29 11.65 -3.96
CA SER A 237 18.26 10.53 -4.89
C SER A 237 18.37 10.96 -6.35
N VAL A 238 18.84 10.05 -7.20
CA VAL A 238 18.91 10.29 -8.65
C VAL A 238 17.51 10.55 -9.26
N PRO A 239 16.44 9.82 -8.89
CA PRO A 239 15.09 10.14 -9.35
C PRO A 239 14.62 11.55 -8.93
N GLN A 240 14.88 11.97 -7.70
CA GLN A 240 14.51 13.31 -7.24
C GLN A 240 15.25 14.40 -8.02
N LEU A 241 16.57 14.22 -8.23
CA LEU A 241 17.34 15.14 -9.07
C LEU A 241 16.74 15.24 -10.48
N ARG A 242 16.30 14.13 -11.08
CA ARG A 242 15.66 14.14 -12.39
C ARG A 242 14.35 14.91 -12.41
N GLU A 243 13.51 14.78 -11.39
CA GLU A 243 12.25 15.54 -11.32
C GLU A 243 12.54 17.04 -11.16
N LEU A 244 13.47 17.42 -10.28
CA LEU A 244 13.89 18.81 -10.11
C LEU A 244 14.46 19.42 -11.40
N LEU A 245 15.24 18.65 -12.16
CA LEU A 245 15.73 19.08 -13.47
C LEU A 245 14.59 19.27 -14.48
N LYS A 246 13.63 18.35 -14.51
CA LYS A 246 12.45 18.43 -15.37
C LYS A 246 11.56 19.62 -15.03
N GLU A 247 11.36 19.93 -13.75
CA GLU A 247 10.65 21.11 -13.28
C GLU A 247 11.34 22.42 -13.70
N ASN A 248 12.67 22.46 -13.65
CA ASN A 248 13.45 23.61 -14.12
C ASN A 248 13.41 23.80 -15.64
N GLY A 249 13.42 22.69 -16.39
CA GLY A 249 13.51 22.71 -17.85
C GLY A 249 14.89 23.13 -18.36
N THR A 250 14.95 23.51 -19.64
CA THR A 250 16.22 23.71 -20.40
C THR A 250 16.52 25.16 -20.75
N GLN A 251 15.66 26.10 -20.35
CA GLN A 251 15.76 27.51 -20.77
C GLN A 251 16.56 28.38 -19.79
N THR A 252 16.56 28.03 -18.50
CA THR A 252 17.20 28.80 -17.44
C THR A 252 18.26 27.97 -16.72
N PRO A 253 19.40 28.59 -16.34
CA PRO A 253 20.37 27.93 -15.46
C PRO A 253 19.73 27.53 -14.14
N GLY A 254 19.99 26.30 -13.70
CA GLY A 254 19.68 25.83 -12.36
C GLY A 254 20.88 25.99 -11.45
N THR A 255 20.62 26.33 -10.18
CA THR A 255 21.64 26.47 -9.15
C THR A 255 21.92 25.11 -8.54
N VAL A 256 23.14 24.60 -8.67
CA VAL A 256 23.60 23.33 -8.12
C VAL A 256 24.51 23.63 -6.93
N ASN A 257 24.12 23.24 -5.72
CA ASN A 257 25.06 23.18 -4.60
C ASN A 257 25.62 21.78 -4.48
N PHE A 258 26.93 21.69 -4.28
CA PHE A 258 27.62 20.41 -4.21
C PHE A 258 28.79 20.48 -3.23
N LEU A 259 29.19 19.33 -2.70
CA LEU A 259 30.40 19.17 -1.92
C LEU A 259 31.51 18.70 -2.84
N ARG A 260 32.64 19.43 -2.84
CA ARG A 260 33.87 19.01 -3.50
C ARG A 260 34.94 18.80 -2.44
N ASN A 261 35.37 17.56 -2.25
CA ASN A 261 36.28 17.17 -1.17
C ASN A 261 35.77 17.65 0.21
N GLY A 262 34.46 17.55 0.45
CA GLY A 262 33.80 17.99 1.69
C GLY A 262 33.56 19.50 1.81
N ALA A 263 34.05 20.32 0.89
CA ALA A 263 33.80 21.76 0.90
C ALA A 263 32.58 22.13 0.05
N ALA A 264 31.64 22.89 0.63
CA ALA A 264 30.47 23.38 -0.09
C ALA A 264 30.86 24.37 -1.20
N GLN A 265 30.32 24.14 -2.40
CA GLN A 265 30.47 24.96 -3.58
C GLN A 265 29.11 25.14 -4.26
N GLU A 266 28.98 26.23 -5.01
CA GLU A 266 27.78 26.55 -5.78
C GLU A 266 28.16 26.75 -7.26
N ALA A 267 27.26 26.32 -8.13
CA ALA A 267 27.41 26.34 -9.57
C ALA A 267 26.08 26.68 -10.27
N GLN A 268 26.16 27.28 -11.44
CA GLN A 268 25.01 27.43 -12.34
C GLN A 268 25.20 26.51 -13.53
N VAL A 269 24.22 25.63 -13.78
CA VAL A 269 24.24 24.73 -14.93
C VAL A 269 22.87 24.74 -15.59
N THR A 270 22.81 25.01 -16.90
CA THR A 270 21.56 24.91 -17.66
C THR A 270 21.35 23.46 -18.10
N PRO A 271 20.28 22.77 -17.67
CA PRO A 271 19.97 21.43 -18.12
C PRO A 271 19.73 21.40 -19.64
N ILE A 272 19.99 20.25 -20.26
CA ILE A 272 19.76 20.02 -21.69
C ILE A 272 18.68 18.96 -21.91
N ASP A 273 18.01 19.01 -23.05
CA ASP A 273 17.11 17.93 -23.48
C ASP A 273 17.92 16.85 -24.22
N VAL A 274 17.78 15.62 -23.77
CA VAL A 274 18.30 14.43 -24.44
C VAL A 274 17.16 13.43 -24.57
N ASP A 275 16.69 13.26 -25.81
CA ASP A 275 15.58 12.36 -26.16
C ASP A 275 14.30 12.59 -25.32
N GLY A 276 13.95 13.86 -25.07
CA GLY A 276 12.78 14.24 -24.28
C GLY A 276 12.99 14.19 -22.77
N ASN A 277 14.22 13.95 -22.30
CA ASN A 277 14.57 13.97 -20.89
C ASN A 277 15.46 15.19 -20.58
N THR A 278 15.05 16.00 -19.60
CA THR A 278 15.86 17.12 -19.11
C THR A 278 16.95 16.61 -18.16
N VAL A 279 18.22 16.77 -18.52
CA VAL A 279 19.37 16.18 -17.81
C VAL A 279 20.56 17.11 -17.72
N LEU A 280 21.44 16.87 -16.74
CA LEU A 280 22.79 17.46 -16.67
C LEU A 280 23.82 16.64 -17.48
N GLY A 281 23.42 15.48 -18.03
CA GLY A 281 24.31 14.59 -18.76
C GLY A 281 25.39 13.94 -17.88
N ILE A 282 25.12 13.71 -16.59
CA ILE A 282 26.02 13.06 -15.64
C ILE A 282 25.66 11.59 -15.41
N GLY A 283 26.66 10.75 -15.17
CA GLY A 283 26.48 9.48 -14.45
C GLY A 283 26.40 9.80 -12.96
N ALA A 284 25.42 9.24 -12.26
CA ALA A 284 25.10 9.63 -10.89
C ALA A 284 24.65 8.44 -10.04
N THR A 285 24.99 8.45 -8.76
CA THR A 285 24.46 7.52 -7.75
C THR A 285 24.08 8.30 -6.49
N ALA A 286 23.10 7.82 -5.73
CA ALA A 286 22.88 8.35 -4.39
C ALA A 286 24.09 7.99 -3.51
N GLN A 287 24.50 8.93 -2.66
CA GLN A 287 25.59 8.76 -1.70
C GLN A 287 25.09 9.15 -0.31
N TYR A 288 25.32 8.23 0.62
CA TYR A 288 25.14 8.43 2.05
C TYR A 288 26.48 8.15 2.73
N ASP A 289 26.96 9.10 3.52
CA ASP A 289 28.15 8.91 4.36
C ASP A 289 27.71 8.74 5.82
N PHE A 290 27.64 7.49 6.28
CA PHE A 290 27.24 7.16 7.64
C PHE A 290 28.47 6.82 8.50
N PRO A 291 28.53 7.28 9.76
CA PRO A 291 29.66 7.03 10.66
C PRO A 291 29.85 5.55 11.05
N PHE A 292 28.82 4.73 10.90
CA PHE A 292 28.82 3.29 11.18
C PHE A 292 27.72 2.60 10.36
N GLU A 293 27.72 1.26 10.33
CA GLU A 293 26.82 0.49 9.48
C GLU A 293 25.47 0.24 10.17
N VAL A 294 24.39 0.62 9.51
CA VAL A 294 23.01 0.30 9.93
C VAL A 294 22.36 -0.57 8.87
N LYS A 295 21.90 -1.76 9.29
CA LYS A 295 21.24 -2.75 8.43
C LYS A 295 19.77 -2.85 8.82
N ILE A 296 18.89 -2.58 7.86
CA ILE A 296 17.46 -2.86 7.96
C ILE A 296 17.17 -4.12 7.14
N ARG A 297 16.42 -5.06 7.72
CA ARG A 297 16.10 -6.37 7.13
C ARG A 297 14.59 -6.56 7.16
N LEU A 298 13.97 -6.42 6.00
CA LEU A 298 12.54 -6.64 5.85
C LEU A 298 12.27 -7.17 4.44
N ASP A 299 11.91 -8.46 4.36
CA ASP A 299 11.57 -9.11 3.10
C ASP A 299 10.07 -8.95 2.81
N ASP A 300 9.70 -9.01 1.53
CA ASP A 300 8.31 -9.05 1.05
C ASP A 300 7.42 -7.85 1.44
N VAL A 301 8.02 -6.73 1.90
CA VAL A 301 7.31 -5.47 2.16
C VAL A 301 7.73 -4.42 1.13
N GLY A 302 6.75 -3.88 0.41
CA GLY A 302 6.97 -2.86 -0.62
C GLY A 302 6.53 -1.46 -0.20
N GLY A 303 7.18 -0.45 -0.80
CA GLY A 303 6.82 0.96 -0.67
C GLY A 303 7.48 1.69 0.52
N PRO A 304 7.67 3.01 0.42
CA PRO A 304 8.49 3.80 1.36
C PRO A 304 7.81 4.12 2.71
N SER A 305 6.61 3.56 2.97
CA SER A 305 5.73 4.02 4.05
C SER A 305 6.14 3.62 5.49
N ALA A 306 7.27 2.92 5.61
CA ALA A 306 7.85 2.48 6.88
C ALA A 306 9.02 3.37 7.37
N GLY A 307 9.45 4.34 6.56
CA GLY A 307 10.64 5.16 6.83
C GLY A 307 10.66 5.79 8.21
N MET A 308 9.56 6.42 8.64
CA MET A 308 9.47 7.03 9.97
C MET A 308 9.68 6.01 11.09
N MET A 309 9.08 4.82 10.98
CA MET A 309 9.21 3.78 12.00
C MET A 309 10.61 3.18 12.05
N PHE A 310 11.29 3.04 10.91
CA PHE A 310 12.70 2.66 10.89
C PHE A 310 13.58 3.70 11.59
N ALA A 311 13.35 4.99 11.33
CA ALA A 311 14.11 6.06 11.96
C ALA A 311 13.95 6.06 13.49
N LEU A 312 12.71 5.92 13.98
CA LEU A 312 12.41 5.80 15.41
C LEU A 312 13.07 4.56 16.04
N GLY A 313 13.05 3.41 15.37
CA GLY A 313 13.71 2.21 15.85
C GLY A 313 15.24 2.33 15.91
N ILE A 314 15.86 3.07 14.99
CA ILE A 314 17.30 3.38 15.03
C ILE A 314 17.59 4.30 16.23
N ILE A 315 16.78 5.35 16.43
CA ILE A 315 16.94 6.28 17.55
C ILE A 315 16.84 5.57 18.89
N ASP A 316 15.81 4.73 19.09
CA ASP A 316 15.61 3.99 20.34
C ASP A 316 16.81 3.07 20.63
N LYS A 317 17.30 2.36 19.61
CA LYS A 317 18.48 1.48 19.75
C LYS A 317 19.77 2.24 20.07
N LEU A 318 19.89 3.51 19.68
CA LEU A 318 21.09 4.35 19.89
C LEU A 318 21.00 5.28 21.10
N THR A 319 19.85 5.33 21.77
CA THR A 319 19.61 6.21 22.92
C THR A 319 19.67 5.42 24.22
N PRO A 320 20.41 5.87 25.25
CA PRO A 320 20.50 5.16 26.54
C PRO A 320 19.19 5.07 27.30
N ASP A 321 18.32 6.07 27.12
CA ASP A 321 17.02 6.16 27.79
C ASP A 321 15.98 5.35 27.01
N GLU A 322 15.13 4.61 27.73
CA GLU A 322 14.08 3.76 27.14
C GLU A 322 12.99 4.62 26.50
N MET A 323 13.13 5.00 25.23
CA MET A 323 12.25 5.97 24.57
C MET A 323 10.78 5.53 24.61
N THR A 324 10.53 4.24 24.38
CA THR A 324 9.17 3.68 24.40
C THR A 324 8.65 3.38 25.81
N ALA A 325 9.53 3.29 26.81
CA ALA A 325 9.22 2.89 28.20
C ALA A 325 8.26 1.69 28.34
N GLY A 326 8.39 0.71 27.44
CA GLY A 326 7.56 -0.50 27.43
C GLY A 326 6.16 -0.33 26.83
N ASN A 327 5.82 0.85 26.30
CA ASN A 327 4.55 1.06 25.59
C ASN A 327 4.60 0.45 24.18
N HIS A 328 3.41 0.16 23.64
CA HIS A 328 3.25 -0.38 22.29
C HIS A 328 2.78 0.71 21.33
N PHE A 329 3.70 1.18 20.49
CA PHE A 329 3.40 2.13 19.43
C PHE A 329 3.32 1.42 18.09
N ALA A 330 2.37 1.84 17.26
CA ALA A 330 2.40 1.57 15.84
C ALA A 330 2.42 2.87 15.05
N GLY A 331 2.86 2.82 13.81
CA GLY A 331 2.84 4.03 12.99
C GLY A 331 3.20 3.79 11.54
N THR A 332 3.19 4.89 10.79
CA THR A 332 3.52 4.90 9.37
C THR A 332 3.92 6.30 8.95
N GLY A 333 4.63 6.40 7.84
CA GLY A 333 5.05 7.66 7.25
C GLY A 333 6.23 7.41 6.35
N THR A 334 6.22 8.00 5.15
CA THR A 334 7.49 8.17 4.44
C THR A 334 8.34 9.14 5.23
N ILE A 335 9.65 9.11 5.02
CA ILE A 335 10.55 10.07 5.63
C ILE A 335 11.59 10.48 4.58
N ASP A 336 11.95 11.76 4.56
CA ASP A 336 13.13 12.23 3.82
C ASP A 336 14.35 12.29 4.75
N ALA A 337 15.55 12.52 4.22
CA ALA A 337 16.75 12.50 5.03
C ALA A 337 16.84 13.68 6.04
N GLN A 338 16.03 14.72 5.87
CA GLN A 338 15.89 15.82 6.85
C GLN A 338 14.93 15.49 7.99
N GLY A 339 14.22 14.37 7.90
CA GLY A 339 13.27 13.92 8.90
C GLY A 339 11.87 14.54 8.73
N ASN A 340 11.51 15.05 7.56
CA ASN A 340 10.12 15.40 7.27
C ASN A 340 9.32 14.12 7.01
N VAL A 341 8.14 14.03 7.60
CA VAL A 341 7.25 12.88 7.48
C VAL A 341 6.23 13.16 6.40
N GLY A 342 6.17 12.28 5.40
CA GLY A 342 5.26 12.42 4.26
C GLY A 342 4.07 11.46 4.28
N PRO A 343 3.10 11.70 3.39
CA PRO A 343 1.86 10.92 3.32
C PRO A 343 2.09 9.49 2.84
N ILE A 344 1.14 8.63 3.16
CA ILE A 344 1.15 7.20 2.79
C ILE A 344 -0.19 6.76 2.20
N GLY A 345 -0.19 5.61 1.53
CA GLY A 345 -1.41 4.94 1.10
C GLY A 345 -1.95 3.97 2.16
N GLY A 346 -3.28 3.82 2.20
CA GLY A 346 -3.98 2.79 3.00
C GLY A 346 -3.92 3.02 4.51
N ILE A 347 -3.96 4.28 4.97
CA ILE A 347 -3.88 4.59 6.40
C ILE A 347 -5.02 3.96 7.20
N ARG A 348 -6.21 3.82 6.60
CA ARG A 348 -7.35 3.15 7.23
C ARG A 348 -7.01 1.70 7.58
N GLN A 349 -6.51 0.94 6.62
CA GLN A 349 -6.09 -0.45 6.83
C GLN A 349 -4.99 -0.54 7.88
N LYS A 350 -4.06 0.42 7.90
CA LYS A 350 -3.00 0.48 8.91
C LYS A 350 -3.55 0.78 10.30
N LEU A 351 -4.50 1.69 10.49
CA LEU A 351 -5.17 1.93 11.78
C LEU A 351 -5.81 0.65 12.34
N TYR A 352 -6.52 -0.11 11.50
CA TYR A 352 -7.06 -1.40 11.90
C TYR A 352 -5.97 -2.47 12.10
N GLY A 353 -4.84 -2.36 11.41
CA GLY A 353 -3.63 -3.16 11.64
C GLY A 353 -3.05 -2.91 13.03
N ALA A 354 -2.89 -1.66 13.43
CA ALA A 354 -2.42 -1.27 14.76
C ALA A 354 -3.34 -1.78 15.87
N HIS A 355 -4.66 -1.62 15.68
CA HIS A 355 -5.64 -2.17 16.62
C HIS A 355 -5.54 -3.70 16.74
N LYS A 356 -5.30 -4.41 15.64
CA LYS A 356 -5.10 -5.87 15.65
C LYS A 356 -3.77 -6.29 16.28
N ALA A 357 -2.73 -5.47 16.13
CA ALA A 357 -1.43 -5.67 16.76
C ALA A 357 -1.50 -5.48 18.27
N GLY A 358 -2.45 -4.68 18.76
CA GLY A 358 -2.62 -4.36 20.17
C GLY A 358 -1.98 -3.04 20.58
N ALA A 359 -1.56 -2.21 19.62
CA ALA A 359 -0.92 -0.93 19.88
C ALA A 359 -1.87 0.06 20.55
N ASP A 360 -1.39 0.71 21.61
CA ASP A 360 -2.12 1.73 22.35
C ASP A 360 -2.12 3.08 21.61
N TYR A 361 -1.05 3.33 20.86
CA TYR A 361 -0.75 4.61 20.23
C TYR A 361 -0.44 4.43 18.74
N PHE A 362 -0.92 5.38 17.93
CA PHE A 362 -0.67 5.43 16.49
C PHE A 362 -0.07 6.77 16.07
N LEU A 363 1.09 6.73 15.42
CA LEU A 363 1.71 7.90 14.81
C LEU A 363 1.31 7.99 13.33
N ALA A 364 0.55 9.03 12.98
CA ALA A 364 0.01 9.26 11.64
C ALA A 364 0.67 10.49 10.98
N PRO A 365 1.01 10.45 9.68
CA PRO A 365 1.37 11.64 8.93
C PRO A 365 0.20 12.64 8.93
N VAL A 366 0.48 13.91 9.20
CA VAL A 366 -0.55 14.96 9.24
C VAL A 366 -1.34 15.06 7.93
N ASP A 367 -0.66 14.84 6.80
CA ASP A 367 -1.25 14.88 5.45
C ASP A 367 -2.27 13.76 5.19
N ASN A 368 -2.32 12.73 6.05
CA ASN A 368 -3.33 11.68 5.97
C ASN A 368 -4.51 11.89 6.93
N CYS A 369 -4.58 12.98 7.70
CA CYS A 369 -5.60 13.14 8.73
C CYS A 369 -7.05 13.10 8.20
N ASP A 370 -7.30 13.60 6.98
CA ASP A 370 -8.61 13.50 6.34
C ASP A 370 -9.10 12.06 6.16
N GLU A 371 -8.17 11.10 5.98
CA GLU A 371 -8.49 9.68 5.87
C GLU A 371 -8.59 8.97 7.22
N VAL A 372 -7.99 9.54 8.27
CA VAL A 372 -8.02 9.04 9.66
C VAL A 372 -9.35 9.36 10.34
N VAL A 373 -9.87 10.57 10.13
CA VAL A 373 -11.10 11.05 10.77
C VAL A 373 -12.26 10.08 10.51
N GLY A 374 -12.91 9.62 11.58
CA GLY A 374 -14.02 8.67 11.50
C GLY A 374 -13.63 7.21 11.29
N HIS A 375 -12.33 6.89 11.21
CA HIS A 375 -11.81 5.54 10.96
C HIS A 375 -10.94 4.99 12.09
N VAL A 376 -10.74 5.74 13.17
CA VAL A 376 -9.95 5.31 14.35
C VAL A 376 -10.69 4.20 15.11
N PRO A 377 -10.12 2.99 15.24
CA PRO A 377 -10.69 1.92 16.06
C PRO A 377 -10.66 2.27 17.55
N ASN A 378 -11.61 1.74 18.32
CA ASN A 378 -11.61 1.91 19.78
C ASN A 378 -10.31 1.33 20.39
N GLY A 379 -9.73 2.04 21.35
CA GLY A 379 -8.52 1.61 22.06
C GLY A 379 -7.21 2.02 21.40
N VAL A 380 -7.24 2.78 20.29
CA VAL A 380 -6.04 3.34 19.66
C VAL A 380 -6.08 4.86 19.75
N SER A 381 -5.06 5.48 20.36
CA SER A 381 -4.90 6.93 20.43
C SER A 381 -4.04 7.41 19.27
N VAL A 382 -4.56 8.30 18.41
CA VAL A 382 -3.85 8.76 17.20
C VAL A 382 -3.24 10.15 17.41
N PHE A 383 -1.94 10.26 17.17
CA PHE A 383 -1.20 11.52 17.12
C PHE A 383 -0.79 11.82 15.68
N ALA A 384 -0.95 13.08 15.28
CA ALA A 384 -0.55 13.55 13.96
C ALA A 384 0.84 14.17 14.03
N VAL A 385 1.72 13.80 13.09
CA VAL A 385 3.11 14.25 13.01
C VAL A 385 3.46 14.67 11.60
N SER A 386 4.28 15.71 11.48
CA SER A 386 4.84 16.24 10.23
C SER A 386 6.36 16.05 10.15
N THR A 387 7.02 15.76 11.28
CA THR A 387 8.45 15.52 11.35
C THR A 387 8.80 14.39 12.32
N LEU A 388 9.99 13.81 12.14
CA LEU A 388 10.56 12.82 13.05
C LEU A 388 10.69 13.37 14.47
N ASN A 389 11.08 14.64 14.61
CA ASN A 389 11.15 15.31 15.91
C ASN A 389 9.81 15.37 16.63
N GLU A 390 8.71 15.64 15.90
CA GLU A 390 7.37 15.61 16.51
C GLU A 390 7.00 14.22 16.97
N ALA A 391 7.31 13.17 16.19
CA ALA A 391 7.09 11.79 16.59
C ALA A 391 7.86 11.43 17.87
N ILE A 392 9.14 11.78 17.97
CA ILE A 392 9.96 11.57 19.18
C ILE A 392 9.36 12.31 20.37
N ASN A 393 8.95 13.57 20.18
CA ASN A 393 8.36 14.37 21.26
C ASN A 393 7.04 13.79 21.77
N VAL A 394 6.20 13.23 20.89
CA VAL A 394 4.98 12.51 21.27
C VAL A 394 5.32 11.27 22.10
N ILE A 395 6.29 10.47 21.65
CA ILE A 395 6.71 9.25 22.37
C ILE A 395 7.24 9.61 23.76
N ASN A 396 8.15 10.58 23.85
CA ASN A 396 8.70 11.04 25.14
C ASN A 396 7.63 11.63 26.05
N PHE A 397 6.63 12.33 25.50
CA PHE A 397 5.51 12.82 26.29
C PHE A 397 4.68 11.68 26.88
N ILE A 398 4.46 10.61 26.11
CA ILE A 398 3.75 9.42 26.58
C ILE A 398 4.59 8.68 27.62
N GLU A 399 5.89 8.55 27.41
CA GLU A 399 6.83 7.98 28.40
C GLU A 399 6.73 8.71 29.74
N MET A 400 6.81 10.04 29.74
CA MET A 400 6.76 10.84 30.97
C MET A 400 5.41 10.80 31.72
N HIS A 401 4.30 10.56 31.01
CA HIS A 401 2.94 10.72 31.57
C HIS A 401 2.09 9.44 31.60
N GLY A 402 2.53 8.37 30.95
CA GLY A 402 1.84 7.09 30.85
C GLY A 402 0.37 7.24 30.40
N ASP A 403 -0.53 6.47 31.02
CA ASP A 403 -1.97 6.45 30.70
C ASP A 403 -2.67 7.83 30.74
N LYS A 404 -2.06 8.83 31.38
CA LYS A 404 -2.62 10.20 31.47
C LYS A 404 -2.29 11.04 30.24
N ALA A 405 -1.31 10.64 29.43
CA ALA A 405 -0.81 11.42 28.30
C ALA A 405 -1.94 11.83 27.34
N THR A 406 -2.79 10.88 26.92
CA THR A 406 -3.91 11.17 26.00
C THR A 406 -4.90 12.19 26.58
N ALA A 407 -5.26 12.04 27.86
CA ALA A 407 -6.18 12.98 28.52
C ALA A 407 -5.54 14.38 28.69
N MET A 408 -4.27 14.43 29.09
CA MET A 408 -3.52 15.68 29.20
C MET A 408 -3.37 16.38 27.85
N ASN A 409 -3.09 15.62 26.78
CA ASN A 409 -3.00 16.18 25.44
C ASN A 409 -4.33 16.78 24.98
N ALA A 410 -5.45 16.09 25.26
CA ALA A 410 -6.79 16.59 24.91
C ALA A 410 -7.15 17.88 25.66
N GLU A 411 -6.71 18.04 26.91
CA GLU A 411 -6.95 19.25 27.72
C GLU A 411 -6.04 20.42 27.34
N MET A 412 -4.77 20.13 27.05
CA MET A 412 -3.72 21.14 26.87
C MET A 412 -3.40 21.44 25.41
N ASN A 413 -3.86 20.61 24.47
CA ASN A 413 -3.58 20.68 23.04
C ASN A 413 -2.07 20.77 22.75
N MET A 414 -1.28 19.91 23.40
CA MET A 414 0.19 19.94 23.31
C MET A 414 0.72 19.38 21.99
N PHE A 415 0.07 18.35 21.47
CA PHE A 415 0.41 17.66 20.24
C PHE A 415 -0.80 17.55 19.32
N PRO A 416 -0.62 17.75 18.00
CA PRO A 416 -1.68 17.56 17.03
C PRO A 416 -2.28 16.16 17.09
N THR A 417 -3.60 16.09 16.91
CA THR A 417 -4.33 14.85 16.66
C THR A 417 -5.11 15.03 15.37
N CYS A 418 -5.38 13.94 14.64
CA CYS A 418 -6.22 14.08 13.43
C CYS A 418 -7.69 14.42 13.74
N GLN A 419 -8.11 14.49 15.01
CA GLN A 419 -9.49 14.76 15.38
C GLN A 419 -9.80 16.25 15.64
N ASN A 420 -8.78 17.11 15.72
CA ASN A 420 -8.91 18.53 16.13
C ASN A 420 -8.36 19.50 15.10
#